data_AF-A0A5E4QSM6-F1
#
_entry.id   AF-A0A5E4QSM6-F1
#
_cell.length_a   1.000
_cell.length_b   1.000
_cell.length_c   1.000
_cell.angle_alpha   90.00
_cell.angle_beta   90.00
_cell.angle_gamma   90.00
#
_symmetry.space_group_name_H-M   'P 1'
#
loop_
_entity.id
_entity.type
_entity.pdbx_description
1 polymer ?
#
loop_
_entity_poly.entity_id
_entity_poly.type
_entity_poly.pdbx_seq_one_letter_code
_entity_poly.pdbx_strand_id
1 'polypeptide(L)'
;MNIGQDFDMSPERFTLENMFAMELHRYQDVAEEIVNHAIKELAIERGVRDVQETWANMAFSVARHFNRGEDRGYTLNPCDEINVKLDDDAMSLQSMAASQLKWERQLSLISEVIEEWFATQRKWLYLEGIFVGGDIRVQLPDEAKKFDDIDRSFRKIMLDTAKRLNVVDCCTMPGRLEEFINLGLGCQKSLNEYLDSKRRIFPRFFFISTDELLSILGSSECSCVQEHMIKMFDNIRALDLYVDHTNRPVAAKMISAEGEIMDFRSVVYTEGRVEDWMNLVLREMRRTNKFITKKAVFYYGRNWRVPRTDWILEYQGMVCLAANGIWWTAETEETFIRIRKGNKRAMKEHLQQQNEQLDGLVVKDSDLY
;
A
#
# COMPACT_ATOMS: atom_id res chain seq x y z
N MET A 1 12.66 11.22 -63.87
CA MET A 1 11.63 10.61 -64.74
C MET A 1 12.24 9.37 -65.37
N ASN A 2 11.58 8.22 -65.34
CA ASN A 2 11.92 7.11 -66.24
C ASN A 2 10.71 6.85 -67.15
N ILE A 3 10.36 7.90 -67.91
CA ILE A 3 9.31 7.88 -68.94
C ILE A 3 9.95 7.70 -70.34
N GLY A 4 11.25 7.32 -70.40
CA GLY A 4 11.96 7.12 -71.67
C GLY A 4 12.22 8.39 -72.48
N GLN A 5 11.94 9.58 -71.94
CA GLN A 5 12.30 10.88 -72.51
C GLN A 5 13.11 11.67 -71.48
N ASP A 6 14.25 12.21 -71.91
CA ASP A 6 15.17 12.99 -71.08
C ASP A 6 14.68 14.44 -70.99
N PHE A 7 14.63 15.00 -69.78
CA PHE A 7 13.91 16.24 -69.50
C PHE A 7 14.82 17.32 -68.91
N ASP A 8 14.93 18.45 -69.60
CA ASP A 8 15.75 19.60 -69.21
C ASP A 8 14.84 20.74 -68.67
N MET A 9 14.91 20.98 -67.36
CA MET A 9 14.12 21.96 -66.60
C MET A 9 14.70 23.40 -66.67
N SER A 10 15.57 23.70 -67.65
CA SER A 10 16.14 25.05 -67.79
C SER A 10 15.06 26.09 -68.16
N PRO A 11 15.01 27.26 -67.47
CA PRO A 11 14.00 28.31 -67.71
C PRO A 11 13.92 28.82 -69.15
N GLU A 12 15.00 28.66 -69.91
CA GLU A 12 15.14 29.12 -71.29
C GLU A 12 14.48 28.20 -72.33
N ARG A 13 14.19 26.93 -71.97
CA ARG A 13 13.60 25.91 -72.86
C ARG A 13 12.21 25.42 -72.42
N PHE A 14 11.70 25.90 -71.30
CA PHE A 14 10.35 25.61 -70.83
C PHE A 14 9.29 26.45 -71.58
N THR A 15 9.08 26.14 -72.87
CA THR A 15 8.10 26.81 -73.73
C THR A 15 6.78 26.04 -73.80
N LEU A 16 5.67 26.73 -74.09
CA LEU A 16 4.34 26.13 -74.22
C LEU A 16 4.30 25.04 -75.30
N GLU A 17 5.07 25.24 -76.38
CA GLU A 17 5.23 24.28 -77.48
C GLU A 17 5.86 22.97 -76.99
N ASN A 18 6.94 23.05 -76.20
CA ASN A 18 7.58 21.88 -75.61
C ASN A 18 6.62 21.16 -74.65
N MET A 19 5.76 21.89 -73.92
CA MET A 19 4.75 21.32 -73.03
C MET A 19 3.66 20.53 -73.78
N PHE A 20 3.24 20.99 -74.97
CA PHE A 20 2.30 20.25 -75.81
C PHE A 20 2.95 19.03 -76.49
N ALA A 21 4.23 19.12 -76.85
CA ALA A 21 4.99 18.01 -77.44
C ALA A 21 5.19 16.81 -76.48
N MET A 22 5.00 17.01 -75.16
CA MET A 22 5.11 15.96 -74.14
C MET A 22 3.94 14.97 -74.12
N GLU A 23 2.85 15.23 -74.87
CA GLU A 23 1.64 14.39 -74.88
C GLU A 23 1.17 13.98 -73.46
N LEU A 24 1.26 14.89 -72.48
CA LEU A 24 0.95 14.65 -71.06
C LEU A 24 -0.43 13.99 -70.83
N HIS A 25 -1.38 14.20 -71.75
CA HIS A 25 -2.70 13.56 -71.76
C HIS A 25 -2.63 12.02 -71.88
N ARG A 26 -1.57 11.45 -72.46
CA ARG A 26 -1.38 9.98 -72.57
C ARG A 26 -0.88 9.33 -71.28
N TYR A 27 -0.41 10.13 -70.33
CA TYR A 27 0.12 9.71 -69.04
C TYR A 27 -0.65 10.35 -67.88
N GLN A 28 -1.89 10.77 -68.13
CA GLN A 28 -2.73 11.46 -67.14
C GLN A 28 -2.84 10.66 -65.84
N ASP A 29 -3.09 9.36 -65.92
CA ASP A 29 -3.23 8.49 -64.75
C ASP A 29 -1.95 8.44 -63.90
N VAL A 30 -0.78 8.39 -64.54
CA VAL A 30 0.53 8.37 -63.86
C VAL A 30 0.83 9.73 -63.23
N ALA A 31 0.54 10.82 -63.94
CA ALA A 31 0.70 12.17 -63.40
C ALA A 31 -0.25 12.42 -62.21
N GLU A 32 -1.49 11.96 -62.29
CA GLU A 32 -2.48 12.06 -61.23
C GLU A 32 -2.08 11.21 -60.00
N GLU A 33 -1.57 9.99 -60.20
CA GLU A 33 -1.03 9.16 -59.13
C GLU A 33 0.15 9.85 -58.41
N ILE A 34 1.11 10.39 -59.16
CA ILE A 34 2.26 11.12 -58.60
C ILE A 34 1.82 12.37 -57.84
N VAL A 35 0.89 13.15 -58.40
CA VAL A 35 0.34 14.34 -57.72
C VAL A 35 -0.38 13.95 -56.43
N ASN A 36 -1.17 12.88 -56.45
CA ASN A 36 -1.84 12.36 -55.26
C ASN A 36 -0.85 11.85 -54.21
N HIS A 37 0.26 11.21 -54.61
CA HIS A 37 1.35 10.86 -53.70
C HIS A 37 2.01 12.10 -53.10
N ALA A 38 2.33 13.11 -53.91
CA ALA A 38 2.94 14.36 -53.45
C ALA A 38 2.01 15.14 -52.49
N ILE A 39 0.70 15.16 -52.74
CA ILE A 39 -0.29 15.78 -51.83
C ILE A 39 -0.31 15.05 -50.49
N LYS A 40 -0.33 13.71 -50.50
CA LYS A 40 -0.27 12.90 -49.27
C LYS A 40 1.05 13.13 -48.52
N GLU A 41 2.17 13.12 -49.21
CA GLU A 41 3.49 13.35 -48.61
C GLU A 41 3.61 14.77 -48.01
N LEU A 42 3.10 15.80 -48.69
CA LEU A 42 3.07 17.16 -48.15
C LEU A 42 2.20 17.27 -46.89
N ALA A 43 1.06 16.58 -46.85
CA ALA A 43 0.24 16.50 -45.64
C ALA A 43 1.01 15.84 -44.49
N ILE A 44 1.81 14.81 -44.81
CA ILE A 44 2.67 14.14 -43.84
C ILE A 44 3.75 15.06 -43.29
N GLU A 45 4.48 15.75 -44.17
CA GLU A 45 5.53 16.68 -43.76
C GLU A 45 5.00 17.83 -42.89
N ARG A 46 3.78 18.31 -43.17
CA ARG A 46 3.11 19.31 -42.34
C ARG A 46 2.79 18.75 -40.95
N GLY A 47 2.14 17.59 -40.87
CA GLY A 47 1.83 16.96 -39.58
C GLY A 47 3.06 16.73 -38.71
N VAL A 48 4.15 16.18 -39.29
CA VAL A 48 5.41 15.97 -38.56
C VAL A 48 6.04 17.29 -38.08
N ARG A 49 5.93 18.36 -38.88
CA ARG A 49 6.43 19.69 -38.51
C ARG A 49 5.63 20.29 -37.36
N ASP A 50 4.32 20.14 -37.38
CA ASP A 50 3.43 20.64 -36.33
C ASP A 50 3.70 19.93 -34.99
N VAL A 51 3.91 18.61 -35.03
CA VAL A 51 4.38 17.81 -33.87
C VAL A 51 5.73 18.36 -33.39
N GLN A 52 6.71 18.51 -34.29
CA GLN A 52 8.03 19.01 -33.91
C GLN A 52 7.98 20.40 -33.24
N GLU A 53 7.19 21.34 -33.78
CA GLU A 53 7.05 22.68 -33.23
C GLU A 53 6.33 22.67 -31.87
N THR A 54 5.30 21.84 -31.72
CA THR A 54 4.61 21.65 -30.43
C THR A 54 5.58 21.16 -29.37
N TRP A 55 6.29 20.07 -29.65
CA TRP A 55 7.17 19.40 -28.69
C TRP A 55 8.48 20.16 -28.43
N ALA A 56 8.89 21.05 -29.34
CA ALA A 56 9.98 22.00 -29.09
C ALA A 56 9.65 23.04 -28.02
N ASN A 57 8.37 23.39 -27.85
CA ASN A 57 7.92 24.40 -26.89
C ASN A 57 7.23 23.81 -25.65
N MET A 58 6.88 22.53 -25.68
CA MET A 58 6.26 21.83 -24.56
C MET A 58 7.22 21.73 -23.37
N ALA A 59 6.80 22.22 -22.21
CA ALA A 59 7.62 22.28 -21.01
C ALA A 59 6.90 21.67 -19.80
N PHE A 60 7.65 20.94 -18.98
CA PHE A 60 7.20 20.49 -17.67
C PHE A 60 6.95 21.67 -16.73
N SER A 61 6.03 21.45 -15.81
CA SER A 61 5.81 22.32 -14.66
C SER A 61 6.37 21.65 -13.42
N VAL A 62 7.19 22.36 -12.65
CA VAL A 62 7.80 21.86 -11.40
C VAL A 62 7.46 22.79 -10.24
N ALA A 63 7.29 22.22 -9.05
CA ALA A 63 7.06 22.96 -7.81
C ALA A 63 8.20 22.70 -6.83
N ARG A 64 8.48 23.68 -5.96
CA ARG A 64 9.36 23.48 -4.80
C ARG A 64 8.66 22.56 -3.81
N HIS A 65 9.35 21.53 -3.35
CA HIS A 65 8.85 20.58 -2.36
C HIS A 65 9.49 20.86 -1.00
N PHE A 66 8.64 20.99 0.02
CA PHE A 66 9.07 21.20 1.40
C PHE A 66 8.54 20.09 2.28
N ASN A 67 9.38 19.59 3.20
CA ASN A 67 8.98 18.61 4.20
C ASN A 67 9.44 19.11 5.57
N ARG A 68 8.52 19.26 6.53
CA ARG A 68 8.78 19.79 7.88
C ARG A 68 9.53 21.14 7.89
N GLY A 69 9.29 21.98 6.90
CA GLY A 69 9.95 23.29 6.76
C GLY A 69 11.35 23.25 6.15
N GLU A 70 11.90 22.08 5.84
CA GLU A 70 13.13 21.93 5.08
C GLU A 70 12.82 21.93 3.57
N ASP A 71 13.66 22.61 2.77
CA ASP A 71 13.60 22.57 1.32
C ASP A 71 14.20 21.25 0.79
N ARG A 72 13.35 20.46 0.15
CA ARG A 72 13.70 19.13 -0.36
C ARG A 72 13.94 19.12 -1.86
N GLY A 73 13.86 20.27 -2.53
CA GLY A 73 14.14 20.43 -3.95
C GLY A 73 12.86 20.63 -4.76
N TYR A 74 12.72 19.89 -5.85
CA TYR A 74 11.62 20.05 -6.80
C TYR A 74 10.86 18.76 -7.01
N THR A 75 9.57 18.87 -7.32
CA THR A 75 8.71 17.78 -7.78
C THR A 75 8.01 18.18 -9.07
N LEU A 76 7.71 17.20 -9.91
CA LEU A 76 6.91 17.38 -11.11
C LEU A 76 5.46 17.63 -10.72
N ASN A 77 4.84 18.68 -11.28
CA ASN A 77 3.40 18.88 -11.20
C ASN A 77 2.66 17.92 -12.14
N PRO A 78 1.34 17.69 -11.96
CA PRO A 78 0.55 16.88 -12.88
C PRO A 78 0.76 17.29 -14.34
N CYS A 79 0.84 16.30 -15.24
CA CYS A 79 1.13 16.49 -16.66
C CYS A 79 -0.09 16.21 -17.54
N ASP A 80 -1.30 16.53 -17.06
CA ASP A 80 -2.56 16.17 -17.74
C ASP A 80 -2.62 16.73 -19.17
N GLU A 81 -2.23 18.00 -19.38
CA GLU A 81 -2.19 18.63 -20.71
C GLU A 81 -1.15 17.97 -21.64
N ILE A 82 0.01 17.58 -21.09
CA ILE A 82 1.07 16.90 -21.84
C ILE A 82 0.60 15.49 -22.25
N ASN A 83 -0.10 14.78 -21.36
CA ASN A 83 -0.62 13.44 -21.62
C ASN A 83 -1.73 13.46 -22.68
N VAL A 84 -2.65 14.42 -22.60
CA VAL A 84 -3.66 14.63 -23.65
C VAL A 84 -2.98 14.88 -24.99
N LYS A 85 -1.93 15.73 -25.00
CA LYS A 85 -1.21 16.03 -26.24
C LYS A 85 -0.39 14.83 -26.76
N LEU A 86 0.17 14.00 -25.88
CA LEU A 86 0.81 12.72 -26.25
C LEU A 86 -0.17 11.81 -26.97
N ASP A 87 -1.35 11.61 -26.40
CA ASP A 87 -2.37 10.72 -26.96
C ASP A 87 -2.86 11.21 -28.33
N ASP A 88 -3.15 12.51 -28.45
CA ASP A 88 -3.57 13.14 -29.70
C ASP A 88 -2.51 13.00 -30.80
N ASP A 89 -1.25 13.36 -30.49
CA ASP A 89 -0.17 13.32 -31.47
C ASP A 89 0.22 11.87 -31.83
N ALA A 90 0.17 10.94 -30.86
CA ALA A 90 0.40 9.52 -31.11
C ALA A 90 -0.68 8.91 -32.03
N MET A 91 -1.95 9.26 -31.83
CA MET A 91 -3.04 8.84 -32.74
C MET A 91 -2.88 9.46 -34.13
N SER A 92 -2.46 10.73 -34.22
CA SER A 92 -2.26 11.40 -35.51
C SER A 92 -1.18 10.73 -36.36
N LEU A 93 -0.09 10.29 -35.73
CA LEU A 93 1.08 9.68 -36.38
C LEU A 93 0.86 8.22 -36.85
N GLN A 94 -0.14 7.50 -36.31
CA GLN A 94 -0.42 6.10 -36.69
C GLN A 94 -0.79 5.89 -38.18
N SER A 95 -1.21 6.94 -38.89
CA SER A 95 -1.82 6.84 -40.22
C SER A 95 -0.84 6.87 -41.41
N MET A 96 0.48 6.75 -41.16
CA MET A 96 1.40 7.71 -41.78
C MET A 96 2.87 7.14 -41.87
N ALA A 97 3.62 7.40 -42.97
CA ALA A 97 4.91 6.76 -43.38
C ALA A 97 6.24 7.04 -42.56
N ALA A 98 7.36 6.43 -42.99
CA ALA A 98 8.63 6.18 -42.27
C ALA A 98 9.34 7.30 -41.45
N SER A 99 9.22 8.60 -41.78
CA SER A 99 9.77 9.69 -40.94
C SER A 99 9.11 9.76 -39.55
N GLN A 100 8.01 9.02 -39.39
CA GLN A 100 7.12 9.01 -38.23
C GLN A 100 7.49 7.96 -37.22
N LEU A 101 8.15 6.89 -37.65
CA LEU A 101 8.73 5.91 -36.74
C LEU A 101 9.70 6.55 -35.73
N LYS A 102 10.29 7.70 -36.07
CA LYS A 102 11.13 8.46 -35.12
C LYS A 102 10.27 9.14 -34.05
N TRP A 103 9.29 9.95 -34.43
CA TRP A 103 8.43 10.67 -33.48
C TRP A 103 7.54 9.73 -32.69
N GLU A 104 6.97 8.68 -33.31
CA GLU A 104 6.21 7.65 -32.60
C GLU A 104 7.04 7.00 -31.49
N ARG A 105 8.28 6.56 -31.78
CA ARG A 105 9.19 6.01 -30.76
C ARG A 105 9.53 7.03 -29.68
N GLN A 106 9.70 8.29 -30.09
CA GLN A 106 10.07 9.35 -29.17
C GLN A 106 8.92 9.72 -28.23
N LEU A 107 7.69 9.82 -28.73
CA LEU A 107 6.48 10.05 -27.93
C LEU A 107 6.16 8.85 -27.04
N SER A 108 6.33 7.61 -27.53
CA SER A 108 6.23 6.39 -26.70
C SER A 108 7.22 6.44 -25.53
N LEU A 109 8.49 6.74 -25.81
CA LEU A 109 9.51 6.87 -24.77
C LEU A 109 9.17 8.00 -23.79
N ILE A 110 8.68 9.15 -24.26
CA ILE A 110 8.27 10.26 -23.39
C ILE A 110 7.14 9.81 -22.46
N SER A 111 6.14 9.11 -23.00
CA SER A 111 5.01 8.57 -22.22
C SER A 111 5.50 7.60 -21.13
N GLU A 112 6.29 6.60 -21.51
CA GLU A 112 6.87 5.62 -20.57
C GLU A 112 7.71 6.29 -19.48
N VAL A 113 8.52 7.29 -19.85
CA VAL A 113 9.33 8.04 -18.88
C VAL A 113 8.45 8.84 -17.92
N ILE A 114 7.40 9.52 -18.41
CA ILE A 114 6.49 10.30 -17.56
C ILE A 114 5.77 9.38 -16.56
N GLU A 115 5.26 8.23 -17.04
CA GLU A 115 4.59 7.24 -16.18
C GLU A 115 5.52 6.77 -15.05
N GLU A 116 6.74 6.34 -15.39
CA GLU A 116 7.68 5.84 -14.38
C GLU A 116 8.27 6.94 -13.50
N TRP A 117 8.39 8.17 -14.01
CA TRP A 117 8.75 9.32 -13.21
C TRP A 117 7.71 9.58 -12.13
N PHE A 118 6.43 9.64 -12.49
CA PHE A 118 5.36 9.83 -11.51
C PHE A 118 5.26 8.66 -10.52
N ALA A 119 5.42 7.42 -10.99
CA ALA A 119 5.44 6.25 -10.10
C ALA A 119 6.60 6.33 -9.09
N THR A 120 7.80 6.71 -9.56
CA THR A 120 8.98 6.90 -8.71
C THR A 120 8.79 8.08 -7.75
N GLN A 121 8.27 9.22 -8.21
CA GLN A 121 8.01 10.39 -7.38
C GLN A 121 7.03 10.08 -6.24
N ARG A 122 5.94 9.34 -6.51
CA ARG A 122 4.99 8.91 -5.48
C ARG A 122 5.67 8.05 -4.41
N LYS A 123 6.46 7.05 -4.82
CA LYS A 123 7.21 6.19 -3.89
C LYS A 123 8.27 6.98 -3.11
N TRP A 124 8.95 7.92 -3.75
CA TRP A 124 9.96 8.78 -3.12
C TRP A 124 9.34 9.71 -2.08
N LEU A 125 8.28 10.46 -2.43
CA LEU A 125 7.54 11.33 -1.48
C LEU A 125 7.07 10.55 -0.25
N TYR A 126 6.62 9.31 -0.47
CA TYR A 126 6.17 8.43 0.58
C TYR A 126 7.32 8.02 1.53
N LEU A 127 8.43 7.52 0.97
CA LEU A 127 9.64 7.17 1.74
C LEU A 127 10.25 8.37 2.44
N GLU A 128 10.19 9.55 1.82
CA GLU A 128 10.64 10.80 2.42
C GLU A 128 9.86 11.12 3.69
N GLY A 129 8.53 10.98 3.67
CA GLY A 129 7.69 11.15 4.85
C GLY A 129 8.11 10.27 6.04
N ILE A 130 8.62 9.07 5.77
CA ILE A 130 9.06 8.09 6.77
C ILE A 130 10.49 8.36 7.24
N PHE A 131 11.43 8.55 6.31
CA PHE A 131 12.87 8.62 6.62
C PHE A 131 13.38 10.02 6.92
N VAL A 132 12.73 11.08 6.45
CA VAL A 132 13.09 12.47 6.78
C VAL A 132 12.40 12.91 8.08
N GLY A 133 11.31 12.23 8.47
CA GLY A 133 10.57 12.50 9.69
C GLY A 133 10.92 11.58 10.87
N GLY A 134 11.35 12.17 11.99
CA GLY A 134 11.35 11.52 13.31
C GLY A 134 12.48 10.51 13.56
N ASP A 135 12.33 9.73 14.63
CA ASP A 135 13.39 8.84 15.15
C ASP A 135 13.70 7.65 14.24
N ILE A 136 12.88 7.35 13.23
CA ILE A 136 13.02 6.16 12.36
C ILE A 136 14.42 6.04 11.75
N ARG A 137 15.01 7.18 11.35
CA ARG A 137 16.38 7.26 10.83
C ARG A 137 17.43 6.74 11.80
N VAL A 138 17.28 7.05 13.09
CA VAL A 138 18.18 6.59 14.16
C VAL A 138 17.96 5.10 14.43
N GLN A 139 16.73 4.64 14.27
CA GLN A 139 16.36 3.25 14.53
C GLN A 139 16.84 2.29 13.43
N LEU A 140 16.94 2.78 12.19
CA LEU A 140 17.21 1.99 10.97
C LEU A 140 18.23 2.71 10.08
N PRO A 141 19.50 2.81 10.53
CA PRO A 141 20.52 3.60 9.85
C PRO A 141 20.90 3.03 8.48
N ASP A 142 20.86 1.71 8.30
CA ASP A 142 21.22 1.05 7.04
C ASP A 142 20.15 1.28 5.97
N GLU A 143 18.86 1.17 6.33
CA GLU A 143 17.74 1.49 5.44
C GLU A 143 17.70 2.98 5.11
N ALA A 144 17.94 3.85 6.10
CA ALA A 144 18.03 5.29 5.88
C ALA A 144 19.15 5.65 4.90
N LYS A 145 20.32 5.00 5.02
CA LYS A 145 21.44 5.20 4.09
C LYS A 145 21.08 4.77 2.66
N LYS A 146 20.39 3.64 2.49
CA LYS A 146 19.87 3.22 1.17
C LYS A 146 18.91 4.26 0.58
N PHE A 147 18.03 4.81 1.42
CA PHE A 147 17.14 5.89 1.01
C PHE A 147 17.90 7.18 0.65
N ASP A 148 18.96 7.54 1.37
CA ASP A 148 19.76 8.74 1.07
C ASP A 148 20.37 8.73 -0.34
N ASP A 149 20.77 7.55 -0.82
CA ASP A 149 21.31 7.38 -2.17
C ASP A 149 20.21 7.58 -3.24
N ILE A 150 19.00 7.07 -2.97
CA ILE A 150 17.82 7.26 -3.82
C ILE A 150 17.39 8.73 -3.80
N ASP A 151 17.31 9.34 -2.61
CA ASP A 151 16.93 10.75 -2.40
C ASP A 151 17.84 11.69 -3.18
N ARG A 152 19.15 11.49 -3.05
CA ARG A 152 20.15 12.29 -3.77
C ARG A 152 20.00 12.15 -5.28
N SER A 153 19.79 10.94 -5.76
CA SER A 153 19.66 10.67 -7.20
C SER A 153 18.39 11.31 -7.77
N PHE A 154 17.24 11.10 -7.12
CA PHE A 154 15.97 11.71 -7.54
C PHE A 154 16.02 13.23 -7.49
N ARG A 155 16.52 13.82 -6.39
CA ARG A 155 16.64 15.28 -6.25
C ARG A 155 17.60 15.90 -7.27
N LYS A 156 18.66 15.18 -7.65
CA LYS A 156 19.57 15.62 -8.73
C LYS A 156 18.84 15.70 -10.06
N ILE A 157 18.08 14.66 -10.42
CA ILE A 157 17.26 14.65 -11.64
C ILE A 157 16.31 15.85 -11.63
N MET A 158 15.54 16.02 -10.55
CA MET A 158 14.58 17.10 -10.42
C MET A 158 15.21 18.49 -10.47
N LEU A 159 16.42 18.66 -9.92
CA LEU A 159 17.17 19.92 -10.00
C LEU A 159 17.62 20.22 -11.43
N ASP A 160 18.04 19.21 -12.19
CA ASP A 160 18.44 19.37 -13.58
C ASP A 160 17.24 19.65 -14.49
N THR A 161 16.09 19.01 -14.23
CA THR A 161 14.80 19.31 -14.87
C THR A 161 14.36 20.74 -14.59
N ALA A 162 14.49 21.22 -13.35
CA ALA A 162 14.13 22.60 -13.00
C ALA A 162 14.98 23.66 -13.74
N LYS A 163 16.17 23.31 -14.24
CA LYS A 163 17.00 24.20 -15.07
C LYS A 163 16.60 24.19 -16.54
N ARG A 164 16.03 23.07 -17.03
CA ARG A 164 15.66 22.87 -18.43
C ARG A 164 14.34 22.11 -18.49
N LEU A 165 13.25 22.83 -18.66
CA LEU A 165 11.90 22.28 -18.52
C LEU A 165 11.36 21.59 -19.79
N ASN A 166 12.04 21.69 -20.95
CA ASN A 166 11.52 21.08 -22.17
C ASN A 166 11.30 19.56 -21.99
N VAL A 167 10.10 19.09 -22.33
CA VAL A 167 9.67 17.71 -22.07
C VAL A 167 10.52 16.71 -22.85
N VAL A 168 10.76 17.00 -24.12
CA VAL A 168 11.57 16.14 -25.01
C VAL A 168 12.98 16.01 -24.47
N ASP A 169 13.65 17.13 -24.17
CA ASP A 169 15.02 17.13 -23.68
C ASP A 169 15.16 16.35 -22.36
N CYS A 170 14.18 16.47 -21.46
CA CYS A 170 14.19 15.77 -20.18
C CYS A 170 14.00 14.26 -20.33
N CYS A 171 13.04 13.84 -21.15
CA CYS A 171 12.65 12.43 -21.26
C CYS A 171 13.55 11.62 -22.20
N THR A 172 14.12 12.25 -23.23
CA THR A 172 14.94 11.59 -24.25
C THR A 172 16.43 11.53 -23.91
N MET A 173 16.83 11.96 -22.71
CA MET A 173 18.20 11.77 -22.25
C MET A 173 18.58 10.28 -22.28
N PRO A 174 19.78 9.92 -22.77
CA PRO A 174 20.20 8.53 -22.83
C PRO A 174 20.11 7.84 -21.46
N GLY A 175 19.39 6.73 -21.39
CA GLY A 175 19.21 5.94 -20.17
C GLY A 175 18.20 6.52 -19.16
N ARG A 176 17.48 7.60 -19.47
CA ARG A 176 16.52 8.25 -18.55
C ARG A 176 15.43 7.30 -18.03
N LEU A 177 14.86 6.49 -18.92
CA LEU A 177 13.84 5.50 -18.55
C LEU A 177 14.41 4.46 -17.57
N GLU A 178 15.57 3.88 -17.91
CA GLU A 178 16.26 2.92 -17.05
C GLU A 178 16.62 3.53 -15.69
N GLU A 179 17.01 4.81 -15.65
CA GLU A 179 17.32 5.53 -14.41
C GLU A 179 16.08 5.60 -13.49
N PHE A 180 14.90 5.95 -14.02
CA PHE A 180 13.67 5.97 -13.23
C PHE A 180 13.20 4.57 -12.81
N ILE A 181 13.26 3.58 -13.70
CA ILE A 181 12.93 2.19 -13.35
C ILE A 181 13.81 1.71 -12.19
N ASN A 182 15.13 1.94 -12.27
CA ASN A 182 16.06 1.54 -11.22
C ASN A 182 15.81 2.28 -9.90
N LEU A 183 15.52 3.58 -9.94
CA LEU A 183 15.16 4.35 -8.75
C LEU A 183 13.85 3.85 -8.12
N GLY A 184 12.84 3.59 -8.94
CA GLY A 184 11.54 3.05 -8.50
C GLY A 184 11.68 1.67 -7.86
N LEU A 185 12.52 0.79 -8.42
CA LEU A 185 12.85 -0.52 -7.84
C LEU A 185 13.63 -0.37 -6.53
N GLY A 186 14.60 0.56 -6.47
CA GLY A 186 15.33 0.88 -5.25
C GLY A 186 14.42 1.34 -4.12
N CYS A 187 13.44 2.20 -4.43
CA CYS A 187 12.41 2.65 -3.48
C CYS A 187 11.61 1.45 -2.96
N GLN A 188 11.11 0.61 -3.86
CA GLN A 188 10.29 -0.55 -3.49
C GLN A 188 11.05 -1.54 -2.60
N LYS A 189 12.30 -1.84 -2.96
CA LYS A 189 13.14 -2.77 -2.20
C LYS A 189 13.40 -2.26 -0.79
N SER A 190 13.75 -0.98 -0.66
CA SER A 190 14.02 -0.36 0.65
C SER A 190 12.76 -0.34 1.53
N LEU A 191 11.60 -0.03 0.94
CA LEU A 191 10.31 -0.08 1.64
C LEU A 191 9.95 -1.50 2.11
N ASN A 192 10.13 -2.50 1.25
CA ASN A 192 9.82 -3.89 1.59
C ASN A 192 10.73 -4.42 2.71
N GLU A 193 12.04 -4.18 2.63
CA GLU A 193 12.98 -4.58 3.69
C GLU A 193 12.64 -3.92 5.03
N TYR A 194 12.28 -2.63 5.01
CA TYR A 194 11.80 -1.91 6.18
C TYR A 194 10.55 -2.58 6.80
N LEU A 195 9.51 -2.80 6.00
CA LEU A 195 8.26 -3.39 6.46
C LEU A 195 8.42 -4.82 6.95
N ASP A 196 9.23 -5.61 6.27
CA ASP A 196 9.52 -6.99 6.68
C ASP A 196 10.26 -7.02 8.02
N SER A 197 11.16 -6.07 8.28
CA SER A 197 11.80 -5.92 9.60
C SER A 197 10.76 -5.65 10.69
N LYS A 198 9.82 -4.71 10.45
CA LYS A 198 8.73 -4.42 11.40
C LYS A 198 7.81 -5.61 11.64
N ARG A 199 7.45 -6.34 10.58
CA ARG A 199 6.65 -7.57 10.67
C ARG A 199 7.37 -8.68 11.44
N ARG A 200 8.70 -8.79 11.34
CA ARG A 200 9.48 -9.76 12.13
C ARG A 200 9.47 -9.44 13.62
N ILE A 201 9.51 -8.16 13.99
CA ILE A 201 9.46 -7.74 15.41
C ILE A 201 8.08 -8.01 16.00
N PHE A 202 7.01 -7.70 15.28
CA PHE A 202 5.64 -8.03 15.68
C PHE A 202 4.91 -8.85 14.60
N PRO A 203 4.95 -10.18 14.67
CA PRO A 203 4.41 -11.07 13.63
C PRO A 203 2.91 -10.91 13.32
N ARG A 204 2.12 -10.27 14.19
CA ARG A 204 0.70 -10.03 13.86
C ARG A 204 0.53 -8.99 12.74
N PHE A 205 1.55 -8.20 12.42
CA PHE A 205 1.53 -7.31 11.26
C PHE A 205 1.54 -8.05 9.91
N PHE A 206 1.75 -9.38 9.88
CA PHE A 206 1.54 -10.17 8.66
C PHE A 206 0.05 -10.33 8.29
N PHE A 207 -0.89 -10.06 9.21
CA PHE A 207 -2.34 -10.19 8.96
C PHE A 207 -2.99 -8.91 8.40
N ILE A 208 -2.23 -7.83 8.25
CA ILE A 208 -2.69 -6.56 7.69
C ILE A 208 -1.95 -6.25 6.40
N SER A 209 -2.56 -5.44 5.54
CA SER A 209 -1.94 -5.08 4.26
C SER A 209 -0.71 -4.19 4.48
N THR A 210 0.13 -4.08 3.45
CA THR A 210 1.26 -3.15 3.45
C THR A 210 0.80 -1.72 3.72
N ASP A 211 -0.26 -1.25 3.06
CA ASP A 211 -0.78 0.12 3.23
C ASP A 211 -1.34 0.37 4.63
N GLU A 212 -1.97 -0.65 5.24
CA GLU A 212 -2.48 -0.57 6.62
C GLU A 212 -1.35 -0.50 7.65
N LEU A 213 -0.34 -1.37 7.50
CA LEU A 213 0.84 -1.34 8.36
C LEU A 213 1.56 0.01 8.26
N LEU A 214 1.60 0.56 7.06
CA LEU A 214 2.17 1.86 6.78
C LEU A 214 1.38 3.01 7.41
N SER A 215 0.05 2.96 7.41
CA SER A 215 -0.80 3.91 8.13
C SER A 215 -0.52 3.91 9.64
N ILE A 216 -0.36 2.72 10.21
CA ILE A 216 -0.01 2.56 11.63
C ILE A 216 1.38 3.13 11.93
N LEU A 217 2.39 2.80 11.12
CA LEU A 217 3.78 3.23 11.33
C LEU A 217 4.00 4.73 11.06
N GLY A 218 3.16 5.33 10.22
CA GLY A 218 3.22 6.75 9.88
C GLY A 218 2.56 7.67 10.92
N SER A 219 1.75 7.13 11.83
CA SER A 219 1.08 7.88 12.89
C SER A 219 1.87 7.86 14.20
N SER A 220 1.89 8.98 14.91
CA SER A 220 2.39 9.06 16.29
C SER A 220 1.35 8.67 17.35
N GLU A 221 0.07 8.63 16.96
CA GLU A 221 -1.05 8.37 17.87
C GLU A 221 -1.29 6.86 18.01
N CYS A 222 -1.32 6.36 19.25
CA CYS A 222 -1.56 4.93 19.52
C CYS A 222 -2.94 4.44 19.08
N SER A 223 -3.91 5.34 18.89
CA SER A 223 -5.26 5.03 18.41
C SER A 223 -5.30 4.48 16.98
N CYS A 224 -4.27 4.72 16.15
CA CYS A 224 -4.22 4.22 14.78
C CYS A 224 -4.31 2.69 14.67
N VAL A 225 -3.94 1.94 15.71
CA VAL A 225 -4.00 0.47 15.68
C VAL A 225 -5.43 -0.08 15.78
N GLN A 226 -6.38 0.72 16.29
CA GLN A 226 -7.72 0.26 16.68
C GLN A 226 -8.49 -0.34 15.50
N GLU A 227 -8.46 0.32 14.34
CA GLU A 227 -9.16 -0.13 13.13
C GLU A 227 -8.63 -1.48 12.61
N HIS A 228 -7.40 -1.83 12.99
CA HIS A 228 -6.71 -3.02 12.53
C HIS A 228 -6.69 -4.15 13.58
N MET A 229 -7.21 -3.93 14.79
CA MET A 229 -7.20 -4.92 15.88
C MET A 229 -7.90 -6.21 15.50
N ILE A 230 -9.09 -6.12 14.87
CA ILE A 230 -9.88 -7.28 14.43
C ILE A 230 -9.12 -8.13 13.39
N LYS A 231 -8.27 -7.50 12.57
CA LYS A 231 -7.45 -8.23 11.59
C LYS A 231 -6.23 -8.86 12.24
N MET A 232 -5.60 -8.13 13.16
CA MET A 232 -4.39 -8.59 13.86
C MET A 232 -4.67 -9.69 14.88
N PHE A 233 -5.86 -9.72 15.50
CA PHE A 233 -6.21 -10.61 16.59
C PHE A 233 -7.55 -11.31 16.36
N ASP A 234 -7.57 -12.59 16.72
CA ASP A 234 -8.82 -13.34 16.75
C ASP A 234 -9.68 -12.87 17.93
N ASN A 235 -10.90 -12.45 17.62
CA ASN A 235 -11.90 -11.92 18.56
C ASN A 235 -11.41 -10.84 19.56
N ILE A 236 -10.53 -9.94 19.12
CA ILE A 236 -10.24 -8.71 19.88
C ILE A 236 -10.59 -7.52 18.99
N ARG A 237 -11.59 -6.76 19.40
CA ARG A 237 -12.09 -5.61 18.65
C ARG A 237 -11.30 -4.35 18.93
N ALA A 238 -10.97 -4.10 20.19
CA ALA A 238 -10.36 -2.85 20.59
C ALA A 238 -9.52 -2.99 21.86
N LEU A 239 -8.63 -2.03 22.05
CA LEU A 239 -7.98 -1.76 23.33
C LEU A 239 -8.65 -0.56 23.99
N ASP A 240 -8.75 -0.57 25.32
CA ASP A 240 -9.10 0.64 26.07
C ASP A 240 -7.82 1.48 26.24
N LEU A 241 -7.73 2.54 25.43
CA LEU A 241 -6.60 3.47 25.39
C LEU A 241 -7.00 4.78 26.06
N TYR A 242 -6.21 5.24 27.02
CA TYR A 242 -6.39 6.56 27.64
C TYR A 242 -5.05 7.14 28.07
N VAL A 243 -5.06 8.41 28.46
CA VAL A 243 -3.89 9.10 29.00
C VAL A 243 -3.95 9.05 30.52
N ASP A 244 -2.91 8.51 31.15
CA ASP A 244 -2.86 8.39 32.60
C ASP A 244 -2.61 9.74 33.32
N HIS A 245 -2.57 9.70 34.65
CA HIS A 245 -2.34 10.89 35.50
C HIS A 245 -0.97 11.54 35.28
N THR A 246 -0.02 10.83 34.65
CA THR A 246 1.31 11.35 34.30
C THR A 246 1.38 11.88 32.87
N ASN A 247 0.23 12.03 32.22
CA ASN A 247 0.09 12.46 30.83
C ASN A 247 0.73 11.50 29.81
N ARG A 248 0.72 10.20 30.11
CA ARG A 248 1.28 9.15 29.25
C ARG A 248 0.19 8.24 28.68
N PRO A 249 0.22 7.90 27.38
CA PRO A 249 -0.77 7.02 26.79
C PRO A 249 -0.56 5.57 27.26
N VAL A 250 -1.65 4.92 27.65
CA VAL A 250 -1.66 3.55 28.18
C VAL A 250 -2.81 2.74 27.60
N ALA A 251 -2.56 1.44 27.44
CA ALA A 251 -3.58 0.42 27.22
C ALA A 251 -3.87 -0.29 28.55
N ALA A 252 -5.13 -0.27 29.01
CA ALA A 252 -5.50 -0.90 30.28
C ALA A 252 -6.44 -2.08 30.16
N LYS A 253 -7.17 -2.22 29.05
CA LYS A 253 -8.14 -3.31 28.87
C LYS A 253 -8.13 -3.76 27.42
N MET A 254 -8.61 -4.98 27.18
CA MET A 254 -9.01 -5.43 25.85
C MET A 254 -10.51 -5.71 25.82
N ILE A 255 -11.11 -5.46 24.66
CA ILE A 255 -12.55 -5.58 24.41
C ILE A 255 -12.74 -6.56 23.24
N SER A 256 -13.55 -7.61 23.45
CA SER A 256 -13.88 -8.60 22.40
C SER A 256 -14.86 -8.05 21.37
N ALA A 257 -15.10 -8.78 20.27
CA ALA A 257 -16.10 -8.38 19.29
C ALA A 257 -17.53 -8.44 19.84
N GLU A 258 -17.78 -9.34 20.79
CA GLU A 258 -19.05 -9.51 21.50
C GLU A 258 -19.23 -8.52 22.67
N GLY A 259 -18.21 -7.71 22.96
CA GLY A 259 -18.25 -6.70 24.02
C GLY A 259 -17.81 -7.21 25.40
N GLU A 260 -17.23 -8.41 25.50
CA GLU A 260 -16.59 -8.84 26.75
C GLU A 260 -15.36 -7.97 27.02
N ILE A 261 -15.24 -7.48 28.26
CA ILE A 261 -14.12 -6.63 28.68
C ILE A 261 -13.21 -7.43 29.59
N MET A 262 -11.90 -7.37 29.34
CA MET A 262 -10.87 -7.92 30.22
C MET A 262 -9.87 -6.83 30.60
N ASP A 263 -9.93 -6.40 31.87
CA ASP A 263 -8.94 -5.51 32.46
C ASP A 263 -7.56 -6.18 32.53
N PHE A 264 -6.52 -5.46 32.12
CA PHE A 264 -5.14 -5.91 32.29
C PHE A 264 -4.72 -5.83 33.75
N ARG A 265 -3.86 -6.76 34.16
CA ARG A 265 -3.33 -6.78 35.53
C ARG A 265 -2.40 -5.59 35.80
N SER A 266 -1.73 -5.12 34.76
CA SER A 266 -0.86 -3.96 34.76
C SER A 266 -1.16 -3.18 33.48
N VAL A 267 -1.31 -1.86 33.59
CA VAL A 267 -1.44 -1.01 32.40
C VAL A 267 -0.15 -1.09 31.57
N VAL A 268 -0.28 -1.02 30.25
CA VAL A 268 0.84 -1.06 29.32
C VAL A 268 1.01 0.32 28.70
N TYR A 269 2.17 0.95 28.88
CA TYR A 269 2.49 2.21 28.23
C TYR A 269 2.63 2.00 26.71
N THR A 270 1.95 2.82 25.92
CA THR A 270 1.90 2.74 24.45
C THR A 270 2.74 3.84 23.81
N GLU A 271 3.90 4.12 24.39
CA GLU A 271 4.85 5.12 23.92
C GLU A 271 5.98 4.47 23.12
N GLY A 272 6.58 5.24 22.21
CA GLY A 272 7.67 4.76 21.35
C GLY A 272 7.17 3.91 20.20
N ARG A 273 7.96 2.91 19.80
CA ARG A 273 7.69 2.12 18.59
C ARG A 273 6.47 1.23 18.75
N VAL A 274 5.58 1.25 17.77
CA VAL A 274 4.31 0.49 17.79
C VAL A 274 4.53 -1.01 17.95
N GLU A 275 5.51 -1.58 17.26
CA GLU A 275 5.84 -3.00 17.36
C GLU A 275 6.28 -3.42 18.77
N ASP A 276 6.96 -2.53 19.50
CA ASP A 276 7.50 -2.84 20.82
C ASP A 276 6.40 -2.87 21.87
N TRP A 277 5.55 -1.83 21.91
CA TRP A 277 4.47 -1.77 22.87
C TRP A 277 3.32 -2.72 22.51
N MET A 278 3.07 -3.01 21.23
CA MET A 278 2.10 -4.06 20.84
C MET A 278 2.56 -5.45 21.31
N ASN A 279 3.86 -5.71 21.31
CA ASN A 279 4.43 -6.92 21.93
C ASN A 279 4.26 -6.93 23.46
N LEU A 280 4.33 -5.78 24.13
CA LEU A 280 4.03 -5.67 25.56
C LEU A 280 2.54 -5.94 25.84
N VAL A 281 1.64 -5.34 25.06
CA VAL A 281 0.19 -5.58 25.13
C VAL A 281 -0.12 -7.05 24.95
N LEU A 282 0.41 -7.70 23.90
CA LEU A 282 0.21 -9.13 23.65
C LEU A 282 0.69 -10.00 24.83
N ARG A 283 1.84 -9.65 25.44
CA ARG A 283 2.34 -10.34 26.63
C ARG A 283 1.38 -10.17 27.80
N GLU A 284 0.87 -8.97 28.02
CA GLU A 284 -0.02 -8.71 29.16
C GLU A 284 -1.43 -9.27 28.97
N MET A 285 -1.95 -9.32 27.75
CA MET A 285 -3.16 -10.09 27.40
C MET A 285 -3.01 -11.54 27.84
N ARG A 286 -1.91 -12.20 27.44
CA ARG A 286 -1.64 -13.62 27.79
C ARG A 286 -1.45 -13.82 29.29
N ARG A 287 -0.68 -12.92 29.93
CA ARG A 287 -0.40 -12.99 31.36
C ARG A 287 -1.66 -12.80 32.20
N THR A 288 -2.48 -11.81 31.83
CA THR A 288 -3.72 -11.50 32.51
C THR A 288 -4.73 -12.62 32.32
N ASN A 289 -4.96 -13.09 31.09
CA ASN A 289 -5.85 -14.22 30.84
C ASN A 289 -5.42 -15.46 31.64
N LYS A 290 -4.14 -15.85 31.59
CA LYS A 290 -3.60 -16.97 32.39
C LYS A 290 -3.85 -16.81 33.89
N PHE A 291 -3.72 -15.59 34.42
CA PHE A 291 -3.98 -15.30 35.82
C PHE A 291 -5.46 -15.42 36.16
N ILE A 292 -6.34 -14.81 35.37
CA ILE A 292 -7.79 -14.85 35.55
C ILE A 292 -8.30 -16.30 35.44
N THR A 293 -7.83 -17.08 34.47
CA THR A 293 -8.17 -18.51 34.36
C THR A 293 -7.77 -19.30 35.60
N LYS A 294 -6.53 -19.13 36.09
CA LYS A 294 -6.09 -19.79 37.32
C LYS A 294 -6.91 -19.37 38.54
N LYS A 295 -7.23 -18.07 38.62
CA LYS A 295 -8.04 -17.49 39.68
C LYS A 295 -9.44 -18.13 39.67
N ALA A 296 -10.09 -18.17 38.52
CA ALA A 296 -11.41 -18.77 38.31
C ALA A 296 -11.42 -20.25 38.75
N VAL A 297 -10.46 -21.05 38.27
CA VAL A 297 -10.32 -22.47 38.65
C VAL A 297 -10.14 -22.64 40.15
N PHE A 298 -9.26 -21.85 40.77
CA PHE A 298 -8.96 -21.96 42.20
C PHE A 298 -10.18 -21.61 43.07
N TYR A 299 -10.85 -20.49 42.77
CA TYR A 299 -11.97 -20.03 43.58
C TYR A 299 -13.22 -20.89 43.40
N TYR A 300 -13.45 -21.47 42.21
CA TYR A 300 -14.54 -22.42 42.01
C TYR A 300 -14.44 -23.62 42.97
N GLY A 301 -13.27 -24.23 43.10
CA GLY A 301 -13.09 -25.39 43.98
C GLY A 301 -12.91 -25.07 45.47
N ARG A 302 -12.41 -23.87 45.79
CA ARG A 302 -12.10 -23.50 47.18
C ARG A 302 -13.21 -22.74 47.89
N ASN A 303 -14.02 -21.97 47.16
CA ASN A 303 -15.05 -21.14 47.75
C ASN A 303 -16.43 -21.77 47.57
N TRP A 304 -16.71 -22.81 48.36
CA TRP A 304 -18.00 -23.52 48.35
C TRP A 304 -19.19 -22.65 48.78
N ARG A 305 -18.94 -21.42 49.23
CA ARG A 305 -19.97 -20.45 49.62
C ARG A 305 -20.55 -19.68 48.44
N VAL A 306 -19.87 -19.67 47.29
CA VAL A 306 -20.37 -19.01 46.08
C VAL A 306 -20.97 -20.08 45.19
N PRO A 307 -22.30 -20.06 44.96
CA PRO A 307 -22.96 -20.96 44.02
C PRO A 307 -22.36 -20.83 42.62
N ARG A 308 -22.36 -21.94 41.86
CA ARG A 308 -21.89 -21.96 40.46
C ARG A 308 -22.56 -20.87 39.61
N THR A 309 -23.84 -20.59 39.85
CA THR A 309 -24.63 -19.59 39.14
C THR A 309 -24.17 -18.16 39.40
N ASP A 310 -23.57 -17.86 40.56
CA ASP A 310 -22.99 -16.55 40.88
C ASP A 310 -21.55 -16.46 40.38
N TRP A 311 -20.77 -17.51 40.61
CA TRP A 311 -19.37 -17.58 40.19
C TRP A 311 -19.21 -17.38 38.67
N ILE A 312 -20.14 -17.90 37.86
CA ILE A 312 -20.05 -17.81 36.39
C ILE A 312 -20.15 -16.36 35.88
N LEU A 313 -20.75 -15.46 36.67
CA LEU A 313 -20.92 -14.03 36.35
C LEU A 313 -19.70 -13.18 36.76
N GLU A 314 -18.78 -13.74 37.54
CA GLU A 314 -17.58 -13.03 38.02
C GLU A 314 -16.42 -13.01 37.00
N TYR A 315 -16.48 -13.85 35.97
CA TYR A 315 -15.39 -14.04 35.00
C TYR A 315 -15.93 -14.07 33.56
N GLN A 316 -15.05 -13.85 32.58
CA GLN A 316 -15.39 -13.93 31.16
C GLN A 316 -15.89 -15.35 30.80
N GLY A 317 -16.84 -15.45 29.87
CA GLY A 317 -17.53 -16.68 29.53
C GLY A 317 -16.59 -17.82 29.12
N MET A 318 -15.60 -17.52 28.27
CA MET A 318 -14.59 -18.51 27.85
C MET A 318 -13.69 -18.97 29.00
N VAL A 319 -13.43 -18.10 29.99
CA VAL A 319 -12.69 -18.48 31.20
C VAL A 319 -13.52 -19.41 32.08
N CYS A 320 -14.81 -19.10 32.27
CA CYS A 320 -15.76 -19.94 32.98
C CYS A 320 -15.87 -21.34 32.35
N LEU A 321 -15.99 -21.41 31.02
CA LEU A 321 -16.05 -22.68 30.29
C LEU A 321 -14.78 -23.52 30.47
N ALA A 322 -13.60 -22.90 30.36
CA ALA A 322 -12.33 -23.60 30.57
C ALA A 322 -12.19 -24.12 32.00
N ALA A 323 -12.54 -23.30 33.00
CA ALA A 323 -12.51 -23.70 34.40
C ALA A 323 -13.52 -24.82 34.71
N ASN A 324 -14.72 -24.74 34.15
CA ASN A 324 -15.73 -25.79 34.27
C ASN A 324 -15.25 -27.10 33.63
N GLY A 325 -14.63 -27.07 32.45
CA GLY A 325 -14.06 -28.27 31.82
C GLY A 325 -12.99 -28.97 32.67
N ILE A 326 -12.13 -28.20 33.35
CA ILE A 326 -11.12 -28.73 34.28
C ILE A 326 -11.82 -29.45 35.46
N TRP A 327 -12.78 -28.79 36.11
CA TRP A 327 -13.45 -29.35 37.27
C TRP A 327 -14.35 -30.53 36.93
N TRP A 328 -15.11 -30.46 35.83
CA TRP A 328 -15.89 -31.58 35.32
C TRP A 328 -15.02 -32.81 35.07
N THR A 329 -13.83 -32.63 34.50
CA THR A 329 -12.88 -33.74 34.28
C THR A 329 -12.43 -34.34 35.62
N ALA A 330 -12.04 -33.51 36.59
CA ALA A 330 -11.61 -33.96 37.91
C ALA A 330 -12.73 -34.67 38.70
N GLU A 331 -13.96 -34.15 38.65
CA GLU A 331 -15.14 -34.76 39.28
C GLU A 331 -15.50 -36.11 38.63
N THR A 332 -15.36 -36.20 37.30
CA THR A 332 -15.58 -37.45 36.54
C THR A 332 -14.53 -38.50 36.92
N GLU A 333 -13.25 -38.13 37.01
CA GLU A 333 -12.18 -39.03 37.47
C GLU A 333 -12.41 -39.53 38.91
N GLU A 334 -12.79 -38.64 39.83
CA GLU A 334 -13.13 -39.01 41.20
C GLU A 334 -14.35 -39.95 41.25
N THR A 335 -15.33 -39.74 40.36
CA THR A 335 -16.48 -40.65 40.22
C THR A 335 -16.03 -42.06 39.84
N PHE A 336 -15.10 -42.22 38.89
CA PHE A 336 -14.52 -43.53 38.57
C PHE A 336 -13.77 -44.16 39.76
N ILE A 337 -13.06 -43.36 40.56
CA ILE A 337 -12.40 -43.84 41.78
C ILE A 337 -13.43 -44.35 42.80
N ARG A 338 -14.56 -43.65 42.98
CA ARG A 338 -15.65 -44.05 43.88
C ARG A 338 -16.31 -45.36 43.44
N ILE A 339 -16.50 -45.55 42.13
CA ILE A 339 -16.98 -46.83 41.57
C ILE A 339 -16.02 -47.96 41.92
N ARG A 340 -14.72 -47.76 41.70
CA ARG A 340 -13.68 -48.75 42.02
C ARG A 340 -13.64 -49.10 43.52
N LYS A 341 -13.92 -48.13 44.39
CA LYS A 341 -14.02 -48.32 45.86
C LYS A 341 -15.33 -48.99 46.31
N GLY A 342 -16.28 -49.26 45.40
CA GLY A 342 -17.49 -50.03 45.68
C GLY A 342 -18.82 -49.27 45.54
N ASN A 343 -18.81 -47.95 45.33
CA ASN A 343 -20.05 -47.20 45.08
C ASN A 343 -20.49 -47.36 43.60
N LYS A 344 -21.28 -48.40 43.32
CA LYS A 344 -21.83 -48.68 41.98
C LYS A 344 -22.83 -47.61 41.48
N ARG A 345 -23.35 -46.73 42.35
CA ARG A 345 -24.30 -45.66 42.00
C ARG A 345 -23.63 -44.32 41.70
N ALA A 346 -22.33 -44.19 41.93
CA ALA A 346 -21.61 -42.92 41.80
C ALA A 346 -21.83 -42.19 40.47
N MET A 347 -21.93 -42.90 39.34
CA MET A 347 -22.24 -42.27 38.03
C MET A 347 -23.64 -41.67 37.96
N LYS A 348 -24.64 -42.34 38.54
CA LYS A 348 -26.03 -41.83 38.56
C LYS A 348 -26.12 -40.62 39.49
N GLU A 349 -25.43 -40.66 40.63
CA GLU A 349 -25.33 -39.54 41.57
C GLU A 349 -24.67 -38.33 40.92
N HIS A 350 -23.56 -38.52 40.19
CA HIS A 350 -22.89 -37.44 39.47
C HIS A 350 -23.77 -36.85 38.34
N LEU A 351 -24.48 -37.69 37.58
CA LEU A 351 -25.43 -37.22 36.57
C LEU A 351 -26.54 -36.35 37.17
N GLN A 352 -27.11 -36.79 38.30
CA GLN A 352 -28.14 -36.02 39.00
C GLN A 352 -27.61 -34.65 39.45
N GLN A 353 -26.39 -34.62 40.00
CA GLN A 353 -25.73 -33.37 40.40
C GLN A 353 -25.51 -32.42 39.20
N GLN A 354 -25.10 -32.94 38.04
CA GLN A 354 -24.91 -32.12 36.84
C GLN A 354 -26.24 -31.54 36.32
N ASN A 355 -27.31 -32.33 36.35
CA ASN A 355 -28.65 -31.86 35.97
C ASN A 355 -29.12 -30.73 36.90
N GLU A 356 -28.98 -30.89 38.22
CA GLU A 356 -29.34 -29.85 39.20
C GLU A 356 -28.55 -28.55 38.98
N GLN A 357 -27.27 -28.64 38.65
CA GLN A 357 -26.44 -27.48 38.34
C GLN A 357 -26.87 -26.79 37.04
N LEU A 358 -27.30 -27.54 36.03
CA LEU A 358 -27.84 -27.00 34.78
C LEU A 358 -29.18 -26.31 35.01
N ASP A 359 -30.09 -26.94 35.74
CA ASP A 359 -31.39 -26.35 36.08
C ASP A 359 -31.21 -25.04 36.84
N GLY A 360 -30.26 -24.99 37.78
CA GLY A 360 -29.91 -23.75 38.50
C GLY A 360 -29.43 -22.62 37.58
N LEU A 361 -28.70 -22.93 36.50
CA LEU A 361 -28.28 -21.92 35.52
C LEU A 361 -29.44 -21.42 34.66
N VAL A 362 -30.36 -22.31 34.25
CA VAL A 362 -31.55 -21.94 33.46
C VAL A 362 -32.45 -20.99 34.24
N VAL A 363 -32.65 -21.25 35.54
CA VAL A 363 -33.42 -20.36 36.42
C VAL A 363 -32.74 -18.98 36.52
N LYS A 364 -31.41 -18.96 36.74
CA LYS A 364 -30.63 -17.72 36.88
C LYS A 364 -30.68 -16.85 35.62
N ASP A 365 -30.62 -17.45 34.44
CA ASP A 365 -30.70 -16.74 33.15
C ASP A 365 -32.09 -16.13 32.93
N SER A 366 -33.15 -16.83 33.34
CA SER A 366 -34.53 -16.34 33.27
C SER A 366 -34.78 -15.12 34.17
N ASP A 367 -34.00 -14.96 35.24
CA ASP A 367 -34.09 -13.81 36.17
C ASP A 367 -33.27 -12.58 35.70
N LEU A 368 -32.39 -12.74 34.69
CA LEU A 368 -31.52 -11.69 34.15
C LEU A 368 -32.16 -10.90 32.99
N TYR A 369 -33.31 -11.36 32.49
CA TYR A 369 -34.15 -10.73 31.47
C TYR A 369 -35.55 -10.44 32.01
#